data_AF-A0A9E5CUU7-F1
#
_entry.id   AF-A0A9E5CUU7-F1
#
_cell.length_a   1.000
_cell.length_b   1.000
_cell.length_c   1.000
_cell.angle_alpha   90.00
_cell.angle_beta   90.00
_cell.angle_gamma   90.00
#
_symmetry.space_group_name_H-M   'P 1'
#
loop_
_entity.id
_entity.type
_entity.pdbx_description
1 polymer ?
#
loop_
_entity_poly.entity_id
_entity_poly.type
_entity_poly.pdbx_seq_one_letter_code
_entity_poly.pdbx_strand_id
1 'polypeptide(L)'
;MSNPAKALVSPESIGRGRAVEGFVARLSWIVWPWRLGWLVPLVALLAALDLISTYLLLEHSGKTYAYESGPLAAWALSEGGYNSLYIANALGVGFLCFVAIGVSRLYTRLGLQGFARAAYVVALVPYAVASFVAVTNNVVLTLL
;
A
#
# COMPACT_ATOMS: atom_id res chain seq x y z
N MET A 1 -3.16 -24.01 -44.00
CA MET A 1 -2.28 -22.97 -43.38
C MET A 1 -2.61 -22.87 -41.89
N SER A 2 -1.82 -23.53 -41.05
CA SER A 2 -1.98 -23.51 -39.59
C SER A 2 -1.36 -22.24 -39.00
N ASN A 3 -2.14 -21.49 -38.23
CA ASN A 3 -1.73 -20.24 -37.61
C ASN A 3 -0.64 -20.50 -36.54
N PRO A 4 0.61 -20.00 -36.71
CA PRO A 4 1.74 -20.32 -35.83
C PRO A 4 1.55 -19.79 -34.39
N ALA A 5 0.60 -18.89 -34.15
CA ALA A 5 0.27 -18.38 -32.82
C ALA A 5 -0.37 -19.43 -31.89
N LYS A 6 -1.00 -20.48 -32.43
CA LYS A 6 -1.59 -21.56 -31.61
C LYS A 6 -0.59 -22.61 -31.13
N ALA A 7 0.63 -22.64 -31.67
CA ALA A 7 1.63 -23.66 -31.37
C ALA A 7 2.50 -23.34 -30.13
N LEU A 8 2.39 -22.13 -29.57
CA LEU A 8 3.30 -21.65 -28.50
C LEU A 8 2.74 -21.79 -27.07
N VAL A 9 1.47 -22.14 -26.90
CA VAL A 9 0.90 -22.35 -25.57
C VAL A 9 0.81 -23.85 -25.31
N SER A 10 1.92 -24.44 -24.86
CA SER A 10 1.94 -25.84 -24.46
C SER A 10 1.02 -26.03 -23.24
N PRO A 11 0.29 -27.15 -23.13
CA PRO A 11 -0.56 -27.44 -21.97
C PRO A 11 0.24 -27.44 -20.65
N GLU A 12 1.54 -27.72 -20.72
CA GLU A 12 2.48 -27.62 -19.61
C GLU A 12 2.69 -26.17 -19.13
N SER A 13 2.77 -25.19 -20.05
CA SER A 13 2.87 -23.77 -19.69
C SER A 13 1.62 -23.25 -18.97
N ILE A 14 0.43 -23.72 -19.38
CA ILE A 14 -0.85 -23.40 -18.73
C ILE A 14 -0.93 -24.04 -17.33
N GLY A 15 -0.49 -25.29 -17.21
CA GLY A 15 -0.43 -26.01 -15.92
C GLY A 15 0.48 -25.32 -14.91
N ARG A 16 1.68 -24.91 -15.35
CA ARG A 16 2.64 -24.18 -14.53
C ARG A 16 2.09 -22.81 -14.11
N GLY A 17 1.40 -22.09 -15.01
CA GLY A 17 0.74 -20.82 -14.71
C GLY A 17 -0.30 -20.94 -13.58
N ARG A 18 -1.15 -21.98 -13.64
CA ARG A 18 -2.15 -22.24 -12.59
C ARG A 18 -1.53 -22.67 -11.26
N ALA A 19 -0.45 -23.43 -11.27
CA ALA A 19 0.27 -23.80 -10.06
C ALA A 19 0.87 -22.58 -9.34
N VAL A 20 1.50 -21.67 -10.10
CA VAL A 20 2.02 -20.41 -9.57
C VAL A 20 0.89 -19.54 -9.02
N GLU A 21 -0.23 -19.43 -9.73
CA GLU A 21 -1.40 -18.67 -9.25
C GLU A 21 -1.90 -19.22 -7.91
N GLY A 22 -2.03 -20.54 -7.77
CA GLY A 22 -2.43 -21.18 -6.52
C GLY A 22 -1.46 -20.91 -5.37
N PHE A 23 -0.15 -20.92 -5.65
CA PHE A 23 0.88 -20.60 -4.66
C PHE A 23 0.81 -19.12 -4.23
N VAL A 24 0.71 -18.21 -5.19
CA VAL A 24 0.59 -16.76 -4.96
C VAL A 24 -0.67 -16.44 -4.16
N ALA A 25 -1.79 -17.09 -4.47
CA ALA A 25 -3.02 -16.97 -3.70
C ALA A 25 -2.81 -17.39 -2.24
N ARG A 26 -2.18 -18.54 -1.98
CA ARG A 26 -1.89 -19.00 -0.61
C ARG A 26 -1.01 -18.02 0.15
N LEU A 27 0.07 -17.54 -0.45
CA LEU A 27 0.94 -16.54 0.18
C LEU A 27 0.17 -15.27 0.54
N SER A 28 -0.68 -14.78 -0.36
CA SER A 28 -1.48 -13.59 -0.10
C SER A 28 -2.48 -13.76 1.05
N TRP A 29 -2.97 -14.98 1.29
CA TRP A 29 -3.83 -15.31 2.44
C TRP A 29 -3.03 -15.43 3.74
N ILE A 30 -1.78 -15.88 3.68
CA ILE A 30 -0.89 -15.91 4.85
C ILE A 30 -0.55 -14.49 5.29
N VAL A 31 -0.20 -13.62 4.35
CA VAL A 31 0.16 -12.21 4.63
C VAL A 31 -1.05 -11.42 5.12
N TRP A 32 -2.22 -11.63 4.50
CA TRP A 32 -3.46 -10.98 4.90
C TRP A 32 -4.58 -12.00 4.93
N PRO A 33 -4.92 -12.60 6.08
CA PRO A 33 -5.98 -13.61 6.17
C PRO A 33 -7.40 -13.03 6.16
N TRP A 34 -7.56 -11.71 6.21
CA TRP A 34 -8.88 -11.07 6.24
C TRP A 34 -9.44 -10.80 4.84
N ARG A 35 -10.71 -10.34 4.79
CA ARG A 35 -11.32 -9.87 3.54
C ARG A 35 -10.56 -8.65 3.01
N LEU A 36 -10.35 -8.59 1.69
CA LEU A 36 -9.62 -7.49 1.05
C LEU A 36 -10.28 -6.13 1.30
N GLY A 37 -11.61 -6.09 1.42
CA GLY A 37 -12.36 -4.86 1.69
C GLY A 37 -11.98 -4.17 3.01
N TRP A 38 -11.34 -4.87 3.96
CA TRP A 38 -10.86 -4.26 5.21
C TRP A 38 -9.49 -3.59 5.10
N LEU A 39 -8.72 -3.89 4.04
CA LEU A 39 -7.35 -3.40 3.94
C LEU A 39 -7.31 -1.89 3.62
N VAL A 40 -8.16 -1.40 2.72
CA VAL A 40 -8.28 0.04 2.44
C VAL A 40 -8.74 0.86 3.65
N PRO A 41 -9.82 0.51 4.38
CA PRO A 41 -10.19 1.28 5.56
C PRO A 41 -9.13 1.20 6.66
N LEU A 42 -8.41 0.08 6.80
CA LEU A 42 -7.27 0.01 7.72
C LEU A 42 -6.14 0.97 7.30
N VAL A 43 -5.75 0.97 6.02
CA VAL A 43 -4.73 1.88 5.49
C VAL A 43 -5.15 3.34 5.67
N ALA A 44 -6.41 3.67 5.40
CA ALA A 44 -6.95 5.01 5.59
C ALA A 44 -6.93 5.43 7.07
N LEU A 45 -7.31 4.52 7.97
CA LEU A 45 -7.25 4.75 9.41
C LEU A 45 -5.81 4.97 9.89
N LEU A 46 -4.87 4.13 9.45
CA LEU A 46 -3.46 4.27 9.81
C LEU A 46 -2.86 5.56 9.27
N ALA A 47 -3.18 5.96 8.04
CA ALA A 47 -2.74 7.24 7.49
C ALA A 47 -3.32 8.44 8.26
N ALA A 48 -4.58 8.36 8.71
CA ALA A 48 -5.18 9.38 9.56
C ALA A 48 -4.51 9.44 10.94
N LEU A 49 -4.26 8.29 11.56
CA LEU A 49 -3.55 8.21 12.84
C LEU A 49 -2.12 8.73 12.72
N ASP A 50 -1.42 8.41 11.62
CA ASP A 50 -0.07 8.89 11.36
C ASP A 50 -0.06 10.42 11.33
N LEU A 51 -0.98 11.00 10.56
CA LEU A 51 -1.13 12.44 10.47
C LEU A 51 -1.47 13.10 11.82
N ILE A 52 -2.41 12.53 12.59
CA ILE A 52 -2.77 13.05 13.92
C ILE A 52 -1.57 12.96 14.86
N SER A 53 -0.86 11.83 14.88
CA SER A 53 0.31 11.64 15.73
C SER A 53 1.45 12.59 15.38
N THR A 54 1.66 12.85 14.09
CA THR A 54 2.63 13.82 13.59
C THR A 54 2.27 15.23 14.00
N TYR A 55 0.99 15.60 13.91
CA TYR A 55 0.52 16.91 14.34
C TYR A 55 0.76 17.13 15.83
N LEU A 56 0.36 16.16 16.67
CA LEU A 56 0.55 16.23 18.12
C LEU A 56 2.04 16.28 18.51
N LEU A 57 2.88 15.48 17.85
CA LEU A 57 4.32 15.49 18.09
C LEU A 57 4.93 16.86 17.78
N LEU A 58 4.58 17.45 16.63
CA LEU A 58 5.15 18.73 16.22
C LEU A 58 4.64 19.90 17.07
N GLU A 59 3.36 19.86 17.49
CA GLU A 59 2.79 20.84 18.42
C GLU A 59 3.44 20.74 19.82
N HIS A 60 3.68 19.53 20.32
CA HIS A 60 4.28 19.33 21.65
C HIS A 60 5.80 19.55 21.68
N SER A 61 6.51 19.09 20.65
CA SER A 61 7.98 19.14 20.60
C SER A 61 8.52 20.54 20.28
N GLY A 62 7.73 21.38 19.58
CA GLY A 62 8.17 22.69 19.08
C GLY A 62 9.34 22.63 18.08
N LYS A 63 9.79 21.43 17.71
CA LYS A 63 10.91 21.16 16.79
C LYS A 63 10.36 20.62 15.48
N THR A 64 10.38 21.46 14.45
CA THR A 64 10.04 21.11 13.06
C THR A 64 10.99 20.08 12.43
N TYR A 65 12.15 19.82 13.04
CA TYR A 65 13.21 18.97 12.48
C TYR A 65 13.09 17.47 12.80
N ALA A 66 12.13 17.06 13.65
CA ALA A 66 11.97 15.63 13.98
C ALA A 66 11.42 14.79 12.81
N TYR A 67 10.97 15.43 11.71
CA TYR A 67 10.29 14.80 10.58
C TYR A 67 11.13 14.72 9.28
N GLU A 68 12.47 14.74 9.37
CA GLU A 68 13.37 14.67 8.21
C GLU A 68 13.55 13.25 7.61
N SER A 69 12.54 12.38 7.65
CA SER A 69 12.70 11.04 7.09
C SER A 69 12.33 10.95 5.59
N GLY A 70 11.71 11.97 5.00
CA GLY A 70 11.22 11.89 3.62
C GLY A 70 11.29 13.21 2.82
N PRO A 71 11.83 13.21 1.58
CA PRO A 71 12.00 14.42 0.76
C PRO A 71 10.68 15.12 0.41
N LEU A 72 9.58 14.37 0.30
CA LEU A 72 8.24 14.91 0.09
C LEU A 72 7.69 15.65 1.33
N ALA A 73 7.99 15.15 2.53
CA ALA A 73 7.57 15.79 3.77
C ALA A 73 8.37 17.07 4.04
N ALA A 74 9.68 17.05 3.73
CA ALA A 74 10.54 18.22 3.81
C ALA A 74 10.09 19.33 2.85
N TRP A 75 9.76 18.98 1.60
CA TRP A 75 9.23 19.93 0.63
C TRP A 75 7.85 20.48 1.02
N ALA A 76 6.94 19.64 1.51
CA ALA A 76 5.64 20.10 1.96
C ALA A 76 5.77 21.11 3.11
N LEU A 77 6.55 20.78 4.14
CA LEU A 77 6.79 21.70 5.26
C LEU A 77 7.41 23.04 4.80
N SER A 78 8.26 23.06 3.76
CA SER A 78 8.83 24.30 3.23
C SER A 78 7.86 25.14 2.39
N GLU A 79 6.96 24.51 1.62
CA GLU A 79 6.11 25.23 0.66
C GLU A 79 4.78 25.72 1.27
N GLY A 80 4.23 25.02 2.26
CA GLY A 80 2.87 25.31 2.75
C GLY A 80 2.53 24.85 4.16
N GLY A 81 3.52 24.47 4.97
CA GLY A 81 3.33 24.00 6.34
C GLY A 81 2.40 22.77 6.44
N TYR A 82 1.68 22.62 7.55
CA TYR A 82 0.88 21.44 7.86
C TYR A 82 -0.20 21.08 6.82
N ASN A 83 -0.83 22.07 6.19
CA ASN A 83 -1.87 21.84 5.18
C ASN A 83 -1.33 21.12 3.94
N SER A 84 -0.11 21.46 3.52
CA SER A 84 0.52 20.80 2.37
C SER A 84 0.97 19.37 2.70
N LEU A 85 1.39 19.10 3.95
CA LEU A 85 1.70 17.75 4.43
C LEU A 85 0.46 16.85 4.39
N TYR A 86 -0.69 17.40 4.81
CA TYR A 86 -1.98 16.71 4.71
C TYR A 86 -2.34 16.34 3.27
N ILE A 87 -2.23 17.30 2.35
CA ILE A 87 -2.53 17.08 0.93
C ILE A 87 -1.58 16.04 0.33
N ALA A 88 -0.27 16.14 0.61
CA ALA A 88 0.72 15.22 0.11
C ALA A 88 0.46 13.78 0.61
N ASN A 89 0.14 13.61 1.89
CA ASN A 89 -0.16 12.29 2.45
C ASN A 89 -1.47 11.73 1.88
N ALA A 90 -2.53 12.53 1.82
CA ALA A 90 -3.82 12.12 1.25
C ALA A 90 -3.70 11.73 -0.23
N LEU A 91 -2.93 12.49 -1.02
CA LEU A 91 -2.64 12.16 -2.42
C LEU A 91 -1.79 10.90 -2.56
N GLY A 92 -0.76 10.73 -1.73
CA GLY A 92 0.10 9.54 -1.74
C GLY A 92 -0.69 8.27 -1.44
N VAL A 93 -1.48 8.28 -0.35
CA VAL A 93 -2.34 7.15 0.04
C VAL A 93 -3.44 6.91 -0.99
N GLY A 94 -4.08 7.98 -1.47
CA GLY A 94 -5.12 7.91 -2.49
C GLY A 94 -4.60 7.29 -3.79
N PHE A 95 -3.43 7.72 -4.25
CA PHE A 95 -2.76 7.18 -5.42
C PHE A 95 -2.39 5.70 -5.23
N LEU A 96 -1.80 5.35 -4.09
CA LEU A 96 -1.46 3.95 -3.76
C LEU A 96 -2.70 3.06 -3.77
N CYS A 97 -3.78 3.49 -3.12
CA CYS A 97 -5.06 2.77 -3.12
C CYS A 97 -5.63 2.64 -4.54
N PHE A 98 -5.58 3.71 -5.33
CA PHE A 98 -6.08 3.70 -6.70
C PHE A 98 -5.31 2.72 -7.58
N VAL A 99 -3.98 2.73 -7.52
CA VAL A 99 -3.11 1.79 -8.26
C VAL A 99 -3.38 0.36 -7.80
N ALA A 100 -3.42 0.10 -6.48
CA ALA A 100 -3.69 -1.23 -5.94
C ALA A 100 -5.04 -1.79 -6.40
N ILE A 101 -6.10 -0.97 -6.36
CA ILE A 101 -7.44 -1.35 -6.85
C ILE A 101 -7.43 -1.57 -8.35
N GLY A 102 -6.79 -0.67 -9.12
CA GLY A 102 -6.72 -0.74 -10.58
C GLY A 102 -6.04 -2.00 -11.06
N VAL A 103 -4.86 -2.30 -10.51
CA VAL A 103 -4.09 -3.52 -10.82
C VAL A 103 -4.85 -4.77 -10.39
N SER A 104 -5.45 -4.78 -9.21
CA SER A 104 -6.27 -5.91 -8.75
C SER A 104 -7.46 -6.17 -9.67
N ARG A 105 -8.16 -5.12 -10.11
CA ARG A 105 -9.27 -5.24 -11.07
C ARG A 105 -8.81 -5.72 -12.44
N LEU A 106 -7.64 -5.28 -12.91
CA LEU A 106 -7.07 -5.75 -14.17
C LEU A 106 -6.81 -7.26 -14.12
N TYR A 107 -6.13 -7.75 -13.07
CA TYR A 107 -5.89 -9.19 -12.90
C TYR A 107 -7.18 -10.00 -12.74
N THR A 108 -8.18 -9.44 -12.05
CA THR A 108 -9.49 -10.08 -11.91
C THR A 108 -10.17 -10.25 -13.26
N ARG A 109 -10.10 -9.23 -14.14
CA ARG A 109 -10.64 -9.30 -15.51
C ARG A 109 -9.92 -10.31 -16.40
N LEU A 110 -8.64 -10.60 -16.12
CA LEU A 110 -7.86 -11.63 -16.80
C LEU A 110 -8.11 -13.04 -16.26
N GLY A 111 -9.00 -13.21 -15.26
CA GLY A 111 -9.27 -14.49 -14.62
C GLY A 111 -8.20 -14.92 -13.60
N LEU A 112 -7.23 -14.06 -13.31
CA LEU A 112 -6.10 -14.33 -12.41
C LEU A 112 -6.40 -13.83 -11.00
N GLN A 113 -7.33 -14.48 -10.30
CA GLN A 113 -7.83 -14.04 -8.99
C GLN A 113 -6.73 -14.11 -7.91
N GLY A 114 -5.82 -15.09 -7.99
CA GLY A 114 -4.71 -15.20 -7.04
C GLY A 114 -3.76 -14.01 -7.13
N PHE A 115 -3.41 -13.62 -8.35
CA PHE A 115 -2.57 -12.44 -8.60
C PHE A 115 -3.29 -11.12 -8.29
N ALA A 116 -4.59 -11.03 -8.54
CA ALA A 116 -5.39 -9.87 -8.18
C ALA A 116 -5.33 -9.58 -6.67
N ARG A 117 -5.48 -10.63 -5.85
CA ARG A 117 -5.35 -10.53 -4.39
C ARG A 117 -3.92 -10.18 -4.00
N ALA A 118 -2.94 -10.89 -4.54
CA ALA A 118 -1.54 -10.67 -4.18
C ALA A 118 -1.07 -9.25 -4.51
N ALA A 119 -1.40 -8.71 -5.69
CA ALA A 119 -1.05 -7.33 -6.05
C ALA A 119 -1.62 -6.31 -5.06
N TYR A 120 -2.86 -6.52 -4.63
CA TYR A 120 -3.52 -5.66 -3.66
C TYR A 120 -2.86 -5.73 -2.27
N VAL A 121 -2.57 -6.94 -1.80
CA VAL A 121 -1.93 -7.20 -0.50
C VAL A 121 -0.49 -6.68 -0.48
N VAL A 122 0.30 -6.97 -1.53
CA VAL A 122 1.70 -6.55 -1.65
C VAL A 122 1.83 -5.03 -1.76
N ALA A 123 0.86 -4.33 -2.35
CA ALA A 123 0.88 -2.88 -2.40
C ALA A 123 0.53 -2.24 -1.04
N LEU A 124 -0.51 -2.73 -0.37
CA LEU A 124 -1.10 -2.04 0.78
C LEU A 124 -0.57 -2.51 2.15
N VAL A 125 -0.18 -3.77 2.30
CA VAL A 125 0.33 -4.27 3.59
C VAL A 125 1.66 -3.63 3.99
N PRO A 126 2.68 -3.52 3.11
CA PRO A 126 3.92 -2.84 3.48
C PRO A 126 3.71 -1.39 3.91
N TYR A 127 2.79 -0.68 3.23
CA TYR A 127 2.40 0.67 3.62
C TYR A 127 1.74 0.68 5.02
N ALA A 128 0.77 -0.20 5.26
CA ALA A 128 0.13 -0.29 6.57
C ALA A 128 1.14 -0.58 7.70
N VAL A 129 2.10 -1.47 7.47
CA VAL A 129 3.17 -1.77 8.44
C VAL A 129 4.04 -0.52 8.68
N ALA A 130 4.48 0.16 7.62
CA ALA A 130 5.28 1.37 7.74
C ALA A 130 4.55 2.49 8.50
N SER A 131 3.28 2.74 8.16
CA SER A 131 2.45 3.73 8.86
C SER A 131 2.22 3.36 10.32
N PHE A 132 2.00 2.09 10.64
CA PHE A 132 1.85 1.66 12.03
C PHE A 132 3.12 1.91 12.86
N VAL A 133 4.29 1.63 12.29
CA VAL A 133 5.58 1.92 12.93
C VAL A 133 5.77 3.43 13.12
N ALA A 134 5.45 4.24 12.12
CA ALA A 134 5.54 5.70 12.19
C ALA A 134 4.61 6.27 13.28
N VAL A 135 3.34 5.86 13.32
CA VAL A 135 2.38 6.22 14.38
C VAL A 135 2.95 5.89 15.76
N THR A 136 3.43 4.66 15.94
CA THR A 136 3.95 4.21 17.24
C THR A 136 5.16 5.06 17.66
N ASN A 137 6.07 5.33 16.73
CA ASN A 137 7.24 6.17 16.98
C ASN A 137 6.83 7.59 17.39
N ASN A 138 5.89 8.20 16.68
CA ASN A 138 5.41 9.55 16.98
C ASN A 138 4.71 9.62 18.35
N VAL A 139 3.88 8.64 18.68
CA VAL A 139 3.22 8.56 20.00
C VAL A 139 4.24 8.42 21.12
N VAL A 140 5.24 7.55 20.96
CA VAL A 140 6.31 7.38 21.97
C VAL A 140 7.10 8.68 22.15
N LEU A 141 7.49 9.34 21.06
CA LEU A 141 8.21 10.62 21.11
C LEU A 141 7.38 11.77 21.68
N THR A 142 6.05 11.71 21.59
CA THR A 142 5.17 12.75 22.16
C THR A 142 5.01 12.58 23.68
N LEU A 143 5.11 11.35 24.19
CA LEU A 143 4.94 11.04 25.61
C LEU A 143 6.24 11.12 26.43
N LEU A 144 7.39 11.22 25.77
CA LEU A 144 8.72 11.37 26.38
C LEU A 144 9.13 12.84 26.47
#